data_AF-A0A925IE37-F1
#
_entry.id   AF-A0A925IE37-F1
#
_cell.length_a   1.000
_cell.length_b   1.000
_cell.length_c   1.000
_cell.angle_alpha   90.00
_cell.angle_beta   90.00
_cell.angle_gamma   90.00
#
_symmetry.space_group_name_H-M   'P 1'
#
loop_
_entity.id
_entity.type
_entity.pdbx_description
1 polymer ?
#
loop_
_entity_poly.entity_id
_entity_poly.type
_entity_poly.pdbx_seq_one_letter_code
_entity_poly.pdbx_strand_id
1 'polypeptide(L)' 'MAANYKAELVGAFGKPIAENPTGVMQEAAFNALGLNWRYLMLEIEPEKLASAVEGARAFG' A
#
# COMPACT_ATOMS: atom_id res chain seq x y z
N MET A 1 23.93 -4.25 -12.73
CA MET A 1 22.48 -4.55 -12.72
C MET A 1 21.75 -3.41 -13.38
N ALA A 2 20.70 -3.70 -14.14
CA ALA A 2 19.80 -2.65 -14.63
C ALA A 2 19.03 -2.02 -13.45
N ALA A 3 18.63 -0.76 -13.58
CA ALA A 3 17.76 -0.12 -12.59
C ALA A 3 16.40 -0.84 -12.54
N ASN A 4 15.92 -1.13 -11.32
CA ASN A 4 14.58 -1.68 -11.10
C ASN A 4 13.64 -0.57 -10.62
N TYR A 5 12.69 -0.20 -11.47
CA TYR A 5 11.71 0.84 -11.17
C TYR A 5 10.39 0.28 -10.62
N LYS A 6 10.20 -1.05 -10.61
CA LYS A 6 8.99 -1.69 -10.08
C LYS A 6 9.12 -1.79 -8.55
N ALA A 7 8.30 -1.03 -7.83
CA ALA A 7 8.15 -1.19 -6.39
C ALA A 7 7.11 -2.28 -6.08
N GLU A 8 7.32 -3.03 -5.01
CA GLU A 8 6.28 -3.90 -4.45
C GLU A 8 5.24 -3.04 -3.72
N LEU A 9 3.96 -3.43 -3.83
CA LEU A 9 2.85 -2.64 -3.30
C LEU A 9 2.20 -3.37 -2.12
N VAL A 10 2.09 -2.65 -1.01
CA VAL A 10 1.30 -3.07 0.17
C VAL A 10 0.46 -1.89 0.62
N GLY A 11 -0.54 -2.10 1.47
CA GLY A 11 -1.38 -0.99 1.91
C GLY A 11 -2.50 -1.36 2.86
N ALA A 12 -3.32 -0.36 3.18
CA ALA A 12 -4.51 -0.49 4.00
C ALA A 12 -5.72 0.14 3.30
N PHE A 13 -6.87 -0.51 3.48
CA PHE A 13 -8.19 0.00 3.08
C PHE A 13 -8.92 0.54 4.30
N GLY A 14 -9.59 1.69 4.17
CA GLY A 14 -10.39 2.24 5.25
C GLY A 14 -11.19 3.46 4.81
N LYS A 15 -12.10 3.94 5.67
CA LYS A 15 -12.82 5.19 5.49
C LYS A 15 -13.36 5.70 6.85
N PRO A 16 -12.91 6.86 7.35
CA PRO A 16 -11.76 7.63 6.85
C PRO A 16 -10.46 6.85 7.06
N ILE A 17 -9.45 7.06 6.21
CA ILE A 17 -8.11 6.47 6.40
C ILE A 17 -6.99 7.50 6.55
N ALA A 18 -7.28 8.78 6.29
CA ALA A 18 -6.28 9.85 6.26
C ALA A 18 -5.54 10.07 7.60
N GLU A 19 -6.14 9.70 8.73
CA GLU A 19 -5.54 9.84 10.07
C GLU A 19 -4.66 8.65 10.49
N ASN A 20 -4.58 7.59 9.68
CA ASN A 20 -3.81 6.40 10.02
C ASN A 20 -2.28 6.66 9.86
N PRO A 21 -1.49 6.58 10.94
CA PRO A 21 -0.06 6.89 10.90
C PRO A 21 0.81 5.77 10.30
N THR A 22 0.23 4.62 9.94
CA THR A 22 1.02 3.45 9.49
C THR A 22 1.87 3.73 8.27
N GLY A 23 1.43 4.63 7.36
CA GLY A 23 2.23 5.02 6.19
C GLY A 23 3.61 5.55 6.56
N VAL A 24 3.70 6.38 7.60
CA VAL A 24 4.99 6.95 8.07
C VAL A 24 5.90 5.84 8.61
N MET A 25 5.33 4.93 9.41
CA MET A 25 6.08 3.82 10.02
C MET A 25 6.58 2.82 8.97
N GLN A 26 5.73 2.45 8.01
CA GLN A 26 6.04 1.43 6.99
C GLN A 26 7.07 1.93 5.98
N GLU A 27 6.91 3.14 5.46
CA GLU A 27 7.88 3.74 4.52
C GLU A 27 9.25 3.93 5.17
N ALA A 28 9.30 4.34 6.45
CA ALA A 28 10.54 4.41 7.20
C ALA A 28 11.23 3.03 7.34
N ALA A 29 10.46 1.98 7.62
CA ALA A 29 10.97 0.62 7.70
C ALA A 29 11.49 0.12 6.33
N PHE A 30 10.77 0.39 5.24
CA PHE A 30 11.21 0.00 3.89
C PHE A 30 12.53 0.66 3.51
N ASN A 31 12.67 1.95 3.78
CA ASN A 31 13.93 2.67 3.56
C ASN A 31 15.07 2.12 4.42
N ALA A 32 14.83 1.84 5.70
CA ALA A 32 15.84 1.30 6.60
C ALA A 32 16.35 -0.10 6.17
N LEU A 33 15.48 -0.89 5.52
CA LEU A 33 15.79 -2.24 5.04
C LEU A 33 16.23 -2.28 3.56
N GLY A 34 16.28 -1.14 2.86
CA GLY A 34 16.63 -1.08 1.44
C GLY A 34 15.60 -1.76 0.52
N LEU A 35 14.34 -1.82 0.94
CA LEU A 35 13.24 -2.44 0.19
C LEU A 35 12.62 -1.41 -0.78
N ASN A 36 12.57 -1.73 -2.08
CA ASN A 36 11.83 -0.91 -3.05
C ASN A 36 10.33 -1.19 -2.96
N TRP A 37 9.70 -0.76 -1.87
CA TRP A 37 8.29 -1.03 -1.55
C TRP A 37 7.54 0.30 -1.36
N ARG A 38 6.23 0.29 -1.55
CA ARG A 38 5.35 1.44 -1.29
C ARG A 38 4.13 1.02 -0.49
N TYR A 39 3.75 1.87 0.47
CA TYR A 39 2.59 1.71 1.32
C TYR A 39 1.44 2.61 0.84
N LEU A 40 0.37 2.00 0.35
CA LEU A 40 -0.81 2.69 -0.15
C LEU A 40 -1.84 2.86 0.97
N MET A 41 -2.28 4.08 1.22
CA MET A 41 -3.45 4.37 2.03
C MET A 41 -4.63 4.66 1.11
N LEU A 42 -5.57 3.71 1.04
CA LEU A 42 -6.65 3.75 0.04
C LEU A 42 -7.98 3.94 0.76
N GLU A 43 -8.65 5.02 0.41
CA GLU A 43 -9.99 5.29 0.94
C GLU A 43 -11.03 4.47 0.17
N ILE A 44 -11.65 3.52 0.85
CA ILE A 44 -12.59 2.56 0.27
C ILE A 44 -13.92 2.61 1.03
N GLU A 45 -15.02 2.91 0.32
CA GLU A 45 -16.37 2.78 0.88
C GLU A 45 -16.64 1.34 1.35
N PRO A 46 -17.34 1.12 2.47
CA PRO A 46 -17.64 -0.23 2.96
C PRO A 46 -18.27 -1.14 1.90
N GLU A 47 -19.16 -0.61 1.07
CA GLU A 47 -19.87 -1.36 0.03
C GLU A 47 -18.94 -1.78 -1.14
N LYS A 48 -17.78 -1.13 -1.27
CA LYS A 48 -16.78 -1.39 -2.30
C LYS A 48 -15.63 -2.27 -1.83
N LEU A 49 -15.60 -2.65 -0.55
CA LEU A 49 -14.49 -3.41 0.04
C LEU A 49 -14.23 -4.73 -0.71
N ALA A 50 -15.28 -5.47 -1.06
CA ALA A 50 -15.15 -6.71 -1.82
C ALA A 50 -14.47 -6.50 -3.17
N SER A 51 -14.92 -5.50 -3.94
CA SER A 51 -14.32 -5.15 -5.22
C SER A 51 -12.87 -4.65 -5.08
N ALA A 52 -12.56 -3.91 -4.01
CA ALA A 52 -11.21 -3.44 -3.73
C ALA A 52 -10.25 -4.60 -3.43
N VAL A 53 -10.69 -5.59 -2.65
CA VAL A 53 -9.92 -6.81 -2.38
C VAL A 53 -9.69 -7.62 -3.65
N GLU A 54 -10.73 -7.82 -4.46
CA GLU A 54 -10.59 -8.53 -5.74
C GLU A 54 -9.66 -7.78 -6.72
N GLY A 55 -9.72 -6.45 -6.75
CA GLY A 55 -8.77 -5.63 -7.51
C GLY A 55 -7.32 -5.83 -7.02
N ALA A 56 -7.10 -5.85 -5.71
CA ALA A 56 -5.78 -6.08 -5.13
C ALA A 56 -5.21 -7.48 -5.45
N ARG A 57 -6.05 -8.51 -5.60
CA ARG A 57 -5.61 -9.84 -6.03
C ARG A 57 -5.06 -9.88 -7.45
N ALA A 58 -5.50 -8.94 -8.30
CA ALA A 58 -5.01 -8.81 -9.67
C ALA A 58 -3.69 -8.02 -9.75
N PHE A 59 -3.24 -7.39 -8.66
CA PHE A 59 -1.94 -6.75 -8.59
C PHE A 59 -0.85 -7.83 -8.49
N GLY A 60 0.33 -7.56 -9.06
CA GLY A 60 1.41 -8.55 -9.24
C GLY A 60 2.72 -8.20 -8.57
#